data_AF-A0A0K3B0R6-F1
#
_entry.id   AF-A0A0K3B0R6-F1
#
_cell.length_a   1.000
_cell.length_b   1.000
_cell.length_c   1.000
_cell.angle_alpha   90.00
_cell.angle_beta   90.00
_cell.angle_gamma   90.00
#
_symmetry.space_group_name_H-M   'P 1'
#
loop_
_entity.id
_entity.type
_entity.pdbx_description
1 polymer ?
#
loop_
_entity_poly.entity_id
_entity_poly.type
_entity_poly.pdbx_seq_one_letter_code
_entity_poly.pdbx_strand_id
1 'polypeptide(L)'
;MTVKSRVTCFRVTSPDGYRSTYELGADRTRIGRATLGGAPELVLDPDPHRLVSRVHCIVEHIDGAWTVTDNGSDNGTILRRGGELTRVLGTTELRHGDAILVIGDITPTGEPRYWKLTFDDPFRTEAAPVVAPVAVTPGTGETPHLTYDWLQMKVYRVEGGVKQEITGLSPLSHRLIRYLAELSRINNGSPVACTHTELIHMLWGRPEEWPPSRSYDETNLRNIVTAVRKRIERDPANPLLLQTERNIGYRLLIKVAAT
;
A
#
# COMPACT_ATOMS: atom_id res chain seq x y z
N MET A 1 -12.93 -32.41 8.30
CA MET A 1 -14.03 -31.53 7.85
C MET A 1 -13.71 -30.12 8.29
N THR A 2 -13.29 -29.25 7.38
CA THR A 2 -12.97 -27.85 7.71
C THR A 2 -14.25 -27.04 7.66
N VAL A 3 -14.72 -26.57 8.81
CA VAL A 3 -15.85 -25.64 8.90
C VAL A 3 -15.45 -24.38 8.14
N LYS A 4 -16.13 -24.06 7.04
CA LYS A 4 -15.96 -22.79 6.34
C LYS A 4 -16.45 -21.68 7.29
N SER A 5 -15.53 -20.81 7.72
CA SER A 5 -15.88 -19.61 8.49
C SER A 5 -16.86 -18.76 7.68
N ARG A 6 -17.87 -18.18 8.34
CA ARG A 6 -18.82 -17.25 7.70
C ARG A 6 -18.30 -15.80 7.64
N VAL A 7 -17.04 -15.58 8.01
CA VAL A 7 -16.44 -14.25 8.18
C VAL A 7 -15.09 -14.23 7.46
N THR A 8 -14.79 -13.14 6.77
CA THR A 8 -13.46 -12.89 6.19
C THR A 8 -12.42 -12.91 7.32
N CYS A 9 -11.38 -13.72 7.19
CA CYS A 9 -10.43 -13.95 8.27
C CYS A 9 -9.01 -14.22 7.76
N PHE A 10 -8.05 -14.16 8.68
CA PHE A 10 -6.73 -14.72 8.50
C PHE A 10 -6.62 -16.08 9.19
N ARG A 11 -6.23 -17.10 8.44
CA ARG A 11 -5.65 -18.33 9.01
C ARG A 11 -4.18 -18.07 9.28
N VAL A 12 -3.84 -17.89 10.55
CA VAL A 12 -2.50 -17.56 11.03
C VAL A 12 -1.75 -18.85 11.34
N THR A 13 -0.51 -18.94 10.86
CA THR A 13 0.44 -19.99 11.24
C THR A 13 1.71 -19.29 11.74
N SER A 14 2.13 -19.61 12.96
CA SER A 14 3.35 -19.09 13.57
C SER A 14 4.61 -19.76 13.01
N PRO A 15 5.80 -19.20 13.28
CA PRO A 15 7.08 -19.80 12.87
C PRO A 15 7.31 -21.23 13.36
N ASP A 16 6.74 -21.61 14.51
CA ASP A 16 6.81 -22.95 15.10
C ASP A 16 5.65 -23.87 14.65
N GLY A 17 4.76 -23.38 13.79
CA GLY A 17 3.69 -24.16 13.17
C GLY A 17 2.37 -24.18 13.94
N TYR A 18 2.27 -23.50 15.09
CA TYR A 18 0.99 -23.28 15.76
C TYR A 18 0.02 -22.53 14.84
N ARG A 19 -1.26 -22.91 14.88
CA ARG A 19 -2.28 -22.37 13.99
C ARG A 19 -3.42 -21.73 14.78
N SER A 20 -3.83 -20.56 14.33
CA SER A 20 -4.99 -19.85 14.85
C SER A 20 -5.76 -19.18 13.72
N THR A 21 -6.93 -18.64 14.05
CA THR A 21 -7.74 -17.84 13.13
C THR A 21 -7.96 -16.48 13.75
N TYR A 22 -7.85 -15.44 12.94
CA TYR A 22 -8.17 -14.07 13.31
C TYR A 22 -9.25 -13.54 12.38
N GLU A 23 -10.44 -13.25 12.91
CA GLU A 23 -11.52 -12.67 12.13
C GLU A 23 -11.24 -11.19 11.86
N LEU A 24 -11.38 -10.77 10.60
CA LEU A 24 -11.20 -9.38 10.25
C LEU A 24 -12.45 -8.58 10.59
N GLY A 25 -12.25 -7.43 11.25
CA GLY A 25 -13.31 -6.45 11.51
C GLY A 25 -13.76 -5.70 10.26
N ALA A 26 -14.62 -4.69 10.38
CA ALA A 26 -15.22 -4.01 9.22
C ALA A 26 -14.25 -3.07 8.46
N ASP A 27 -13.27 -2.49 9.15
CA ASP A 27 -12.57 -1.31 8.61
C ASP A 27 -11.04 -1.52 8.49
N ARG A 28 -10.39 -1.90 9.60
CA ARG A 28 -8.93 -1.89 9.72
C ARG A 28 -8.42 -2.88 10.76
N THR A 29 -7.30 -3.54 10.47
CA THR A 29 -6.53 -4.37 11.39
C THR A 29 -5.05 -3.99 11.31
N ARG A 30 -4.46 -3.52 12.42
CA ARG A 30 -3.00 -3.40 12.52
C ARG A 30 -2.42 -4.75 12.91
N ILE A 31 -1.28 -5.08 12.32
CA ILE A 31 -0.59 -6.35 12.52
C ILE A 31 0.83 -6.06 12.96
N GLY A 32 1.31 -6.68 14.04
CA GLY A 32 2.66 -6.45 14.55
C GLY A 32 2.90 -7.10 15.91
N ARG A 33 3.99 -6.75 16.60
CA ARG A 33 4.26 -7.27 17.96
C ARG A 33 3.66 -6.41 19.06
N ALA A 34 3.36 -7.02 20.21
CA ALA A 34 2.96 -6.27 21.39
C ALA A 34 4.13 -5.46 22.00
N THR A 35 3.77 -4.40 22.71
CA THR A 35 4.70 -3.60 23.51
C THR A 35 4.07 -3.26 24.86
N LEU A 36 4.88 -2.80 25.81
CA LEU A 36 4.41 -2.24 27.09
C LEU A 36 3.43 -1.07 26.92
N GLY A 37 3.55 -0.31 25.82
CA GLY A 37 2.69 0.85 25.53
C GLY A 37 1.42 0.54 24.75
N GLY A 38 1.14 -0.73 24.47
CA GLY A 38 -0.02 -1.18 23.70
C GLY A 38 0.31 -2.25 22.67
N ALA A 39 -0.74 -2.82 22.09
CA ALA A 39 -0.67 -3.90 21.11
C ALA A 39 -1.51 -3.57 19.86
N PRO A 40 -1.08 -4.02 18.67
CA PRO A 40 -1.93 -4.02 17.47
C PRO A 40 -3.10 -5.00 17.63
N GLU A 41 -4.13 -4.88 16.78
CA GLU A 41 -5.31 -5.75 16.87
C GLU A 41 -4.97 -7.23 16.59
N LEU A 42 -4.04 -7.50 15.66
CA LEU A 42 -3.47 -8.84 15.43
C LEU A 42 -2.01 -8.86 15.89
N VAL A 43 -1.77 -9.54 17.00
CA VAL A 43 -0.44 -9.66 17.61
C VAL A 43 0.30 -10.88 17.08
N LEU A 44 1.53 -10.68 16.61
CA LEU A 44 2.45 -11.74 16.19
C LEU A 44 3.48 -11.98 17.30
N ASP A 45 3.10 -12.78 18.29
CA ASP A 45 3.95 -13.18 19.41
C ASP A 45 3.96 -14.70 19.59
N PRO A 46 5.07 -15.29 20.08
CA PRO A 46 6.27 -14.62 20.57
C PRO A 46 7.18 -14.09 19.45
N ASP A 47 7.85 -12.96 19.69
CA ASP A 47 8.91 -12.39 18.84
C ASP A 47 10.21 -12.14 19.64
N PRO A 48 10.95 -13.20 19.99
CA PRO A 48 12.12 -13.10 20.87
C PRO A 48 13.26 -12.27 20.27
N HIS A 49 13.35 -12.26 18.93
CA HIS A 49 14.40 -11.55 18.19
C HIS A 49 13.96 -10.14 17.71
N ARG A 50 12.73 -9.71 18.05
CA ARG A 50 12.18 -8.41 17.68
C ARG A 50 12.18 -8.16 16.17
N LEU A 51 11.92 -9.21 15.40
CA LEU A 51 11.91 -9.18 13.93
C LEU A 51 10.60 -8.60 13.38
N VAL A 52 9.55 -8.56 14.21
CA VAL A 52 8.27 -7.95 13.89
C VAL A 52 8.24 -6.52 14.45
N SER A 53 8.17 -5.53 13.56
CA SER A 53 7.91 -4.14 13.96
C SER A 53 6.58 -4.00 14.73
N ARG A 54 6.48 -2.97 15.59
CA ARG A 54 5.33 -2.72 16.49
C ARG A 54 3.98 -2.68 15.76
N VAL A 55 3.96 -1.97 14.63
CA VAL A 55 2.92 -2.07 13.61
C VAL A 55 3.68 -2.36 12.32
N HIS A 56 3.68 -3.62 11.92
CA HIS A 56 4.46 -4.15 10.80
C HIS A 56 3.75 -3.92 9.48
N CYS A 57 2.47 -4.26 9.43
CA CYS A 57 1.61 -3.98 8.29
C CYS A 57 0.18 -3.69 8.76
N ILE A 58 -0.59 -3.13 7.84
CA ILE A 58 -1.97 -2.73 8.07
C ILE A 58 -2.82 -3.39 7.00
N VAL A 59 -3.93 -4.00 7.41
CA VAL A 59 -4.93 -4.55 6.51
C VAL A 59 -6.21 -3.74 6.64
N GLU A 60 -6.71 -3.20 5.54
CA GLU A 60 -7.85 -2.29 5.49
C GLU A 60 -8.81 -2.69 4.37
N HIS A 61 -10.11 -2.48 4.62
CA HIS A 61 -11.14 -2.62 3.61
C HIS A 61 -11.39 -1.27 2.94
N ILE A 62 -10.92 -1.10 1.71
CA ILE A 62 -10.95 0.15 0.94
C ILE A 62 -11.66 -0.10 -0.38
N ASP A 63 -12.65 0.72 -0.73
CA ASP A 63 -13.39 0.67 -2.00
C ASP A 63 -13.95 -0.74 -2.34
N GLY A 64 -14.39 -1.49 -1.33
CA GLY A 64 -14.96 -2.84 -1.50
C GLY A 64 -13.92 -3.95 -1.66
N ALA A 65 -12.64 -3.66 -1.44
CA ALA A 65 -11.56 -4.63 -1.49
C ALA A 65 -10.72 -4.62 -0.20
N TRP A 66 -10.31 -5.81 0.24
CA TRP A 66 -9.31 -5.93 1.29
C TRP A 66 -7.92 -5.63 0.73
N THR A 67 -7.14 -4.86 1.45
CA THR A 67 -5.80 -4.43 1.04
C THR A 67 -4.81 -4.60 2.18
N VAL A 68 -3.55 -4.84 1.85
CA VAL A 68 -2.42 -4.87 2.79
C VAL A 68 -1.43 -3.77 2.43
N THR A 69 -0.94 -3.05 3.44
CA THR A 69 0.12 -2.05 3.30
C THR A 69 1.22 -2.36 4.30
N ASP A 70 2.47 -2.49 3.86
CA ASP A 70 3.62 -2.52 4.77
C ASP A 70 3.74 -1.16 5.47
N ASN A 71 3.93 -1.15 6.79
CA ASN A 71 3.94 0.08 7.58
C ASN A 71 5.36 0.62 7.85
N GLY A 72 6.25 0.52 6.84
CA GLY A 72 7.66 0.90 6.98
C GLY A 72 8.39 -0.04 7.95
N SER A 73 8.07 -1.33 7.88
CA SER A 73 8.64 -2.31 8.79
C SER A 73 10.12 -2.56 8.51
N ASP A 74 10.85 -2.96 9.56
CA ASP A 74 12.32 -3.12 9.49
C ASP A 74 12.71 -4.26 8.53
N ASN A 75 11.93 -5.34 8.54
CA ASN A 75 12.20 -6.54 7.73
C ASN A 75 11.30 -6.65 6.48
N GLY A 76 10.25 -5.84 6.40
CA GLY A 76 9.28 -5.84 5.31
C GLY A 76 8.24 -6.94 5.37
N THR A 77 7.13 -6.64 4.70
CA THR A 77 6.03 -7.56 4.46
C THR A 77 6.16 -8.23 3.09
N ILE A 78 6.00 -9.54 3.03
CA ILE A 78 5.99 -10.32 1.78
C ILE A 78 4.56 -10.82 1.51
N LEU A 79 4.10 -10.73 0.27
CA LEU A 79 2.87 -11.34 -0.20
C LEU A 79 3.21 -12.60 -1.00
N ARG A 80 2.54 -13.71 -0.69
CA ARG A 80 2.53 -14.90 -1.52
C ARG A 80 1.21 -15.01 -2.26
N ARG A 81 1.26 -15.00 -3.58
CA ARG A 81 0.10 -15.18 -4.47
C ARG A 81 0.41 -16.23 -5.53
N GLY A 82 -0.41 -17.28 -5.63
CA GLY A 82 -0.22 -18.32 -6.65
C GLY A 82 1.14 -19.03 -6.63
N GLY A 83 1.85 -19.01 -5.49
CA GLY A 83 3.20 -19.56 -5.35
C GLY A 83 4.34 -18.56 -5.55
N GLU A 84 4.06 -17.39 -6.11
CA GLU A 84 5.03 -16.30 -6.27
C GLU A 84 5.17 -15.50 -4.96
N LEU A 85 6.39 -15.08 -4.64
CA LEU A 85 6.71 -14.22 -3.49
C LEU A 85 7.10 -12.83 -3.98
N THR A 86 6.34 -11.83 -3.57
CA THR A 86 6.61 -10.42 -3.87
C THR A 86 6.65 -9.61 -2.58
N ARG A 87 7.47 -8.55 -2.53
CA ARG A 87 7.44 -7.61 -1.41
C ARG A 87 6.22 -6.72 -1.56
N VAL A 88 5.50 -6.48 -0.47
CA VAL A 88 4.39 -5.52 -0.47
C VAL A 88 5.00 -4.12 -0.63
N LEU A 89 4.62 -3.44 -1.71
CA LEU A 89 5.01 -2.06 -2.01
C LEU A 89 3.75 -1.21 -2.02
N GLY A 90 3.73 -0.17 -1.17
CA GLY A 90 2.51 0.51 -0.75
C GLY A 90 1.31 -0.41 -0.45
N THR A 91 0.10 0.06 -0.70
CA THR A 91 -1.17 -0.69 -0.60
C THR A 91 -1.38 -1.68 -1.76
N THR A 92 -1.42 -2.97 -1.43
CA THR A 92 -1.66 -4.07 -2.37
C THR A 92 -3.00 -4.75 -2.06
N GLU A 93 -3.84 -5.01 -3.07
CA GLU A 93 -5.09 -5.77 -2.91
C GLU A 93 -4.80 -7.21 -2.45
N LEU A 94 -5.57 -7.71 -1.47
CA LEU A 94 -5.58 -9.11 -1.03
C LEU A 94 -6.67 -9.90 -1.75
N ARG A 95 -6.32 -11.10 -2.21
CA ARG A 95 -7.22 -12.07 -2.84
C ARG A 95 -7.35 -13.30 -1.96
N HIS A 96 -8.51 -13.94 -1.97
CA HIS A 96 -8.71 -15.22 -1.27
C HIS A 96 -7.56 -16.19 -1.58
N GLY A 97 -6.95 -16.75 -0.54
CA GLY A 97 -5.82 -17.66 -0.64
C GLY A 97 -4.43 -17.01 -0.65
N ASP A 98 -4.34 -15.68 -0.80
CA ASP A 98 -3.09 -14.96 -0.60
C ASP A 98 -2.56 -15.18 0.82
N ALA A 99 -1.23 -15.14 0.97
CA ALA A 99 -0.63 -15.20 2.29
C ALA A 99 0.33 -14.04 2.52
N ILE A 100 0.09 -13.29 3.58
CA ILE A 100 1.06 -12.32 4.10
C ILE A 100 2.10 -13.09 4.91
N LEU A 101 3.38 -12.85 4.63
CA LEU A 101 4.51 -13.44 5.32
C LEU A 101 5.29 -12.34 6.04
N VAL A 102 5.50 -12.53 7.33
CA VAL A 102 6.29 -11.64 8.21
C VAL A 102 7.33 -12.49 8.92
N ILE A 103 8.60 -12.09 8.90
CA ILE A 103 9.65 -12.85 9.58
C ILE A 103 9.40 -12.81 11.09
N GLY A 104 9.31 -13.97 11.73
CA GLY A 104 9.10 -14.10 13.17
C GLY A 104 10.25 -14.79 13.90
N ASP A 105 11.10 -15.52 13.19
CA ASP A 105 12.25 -16.22 13.76
C ASP A 105 13.33 -16.43 12.69
N ILE A 106 14.57 -16.64 13.12
CA ILE A 106 15.70 -17.01 12.27
C ILE A 106 16.38 -18.20 12.92
N THR A 107 16.46 -19.31 12.20
CA THR A 107 17.13 -20.53 12.70
C THR A 107 18.61 -20.29 13.01
N PRO A 108 19.26 -21.15 13.81
CA PRO A 108 20.70 -21.04 14.06
C PRO A 108 21.57 -21.08 12.80
N THR A 109 21.06 -21.65 11.70
CA THR A 109 21.71 -21.68 10.39
C THR A 109 21.44 -20.44 9.52
N GLY A 110 20.65 -19.48 10.03
CA GLY A 110 20.34 -18.22 9.34
C GLY A 110 19.10 -18.26 8.44
N GLU A 111 18.36 -19.37 8.41
CA GLU A 111 17.14 -19.47 7.60
C GLU A 111 15.96 -18.77 8.28
N PRO A 112 15.24 -17.87 7.58
CA PRO A 112 14.08 -17.18 8.14
C PRO A 112 12.86 -18.10 8.26
N ARG A 113 12.14 -17.97 9.37
CA ARG A 113 10.82 -18.57 9.58
C ARG A 113 9.77 -17.48 9.69
N TYR A 114 8.63 -17.73 9.08
CA TYR A 114 7.61 -16.71 8.87
C TYR A 114 6.37 -17.00 9.70
N TRP A 115 5.83 -15.92 10.28
CA TRP A 115 4.39 -15.82 10.46
C TRP A 115 3.73 -15.82 9.08
N LYS A 116 2.78 -16.72 8.87
CA LYS A 116 2.00 -16.85 7.64
C LYS A 116 0.54 -16.55 7.95
N LEU A 117 0.02 -15.46 7.41
CA LEU A 117 -1.37 -15.05 7.55
C LEU A 117 -2.06 -15.29 6.21
N THR A 118 -2.78 -16.40 6.09
CA THR A 118 -3.49 -16.76 4.86
C THR A 118 -4.86 -16.09 4.86
N PHE A 119 -5.09 -15.21 3.89
CA PHE A 119 -6.34 -14.50 3.73
C PHE A 119 -7.43 -15.45 3.23
N ASP A 120 -8.49 -15.59 4.00
CA ASP A 120 -9.64 -16.43 3.68
C ASP A 120 -10.87 -15.53 3.58
N ASP A 121 -11.26 -15.23 2.34
CA ASP A 121 -12.50 -14.53 2.04
C ASP A 121 -13.50 -15.46 1.32
N PRO A 122 -14.29 -16.25 2.07
CA PRO A 122 -15.16 -17.27 1.50
C PRO A 122 -16.40 -16.72 0.80
N PHE A 123 -16.66 -15.40 0.89
CA PHE A 123 -17.83 -14.72 0.28
C PHE A 123 -17.45 -13.68 -0.75
N ARG A 124 -16.30 -13.79 -1.41
CA ARG A 124 -16.14 -13.04 -2.65
C ARG A 124 -17.21 -13.56 -3.63
N THR A 125 -18.31 -12.82 -3.71
CA THR A 125 -19.18 -12.81 -4.87
C THR A 125 -18.22 -12.74 -6.04
N GLU A 126 -18.12 -13.79 -6.85
CA GLU A 126 -17.54 -13.63 -8.18
C GLU A 126 -18.24 -12.39 -8.73
N ALA A 127 -17.48 -11.33 -9.02
CA ALA A 127 -18.05 -10.23 -9.77
C ALA A 127 -18.73 -10.90 -10.95
N ALA A 128 -20.07 -10.81 -11.01
CA ALA A 128 -20.84 -11.34 -12.13
C ALA A 128 -20.05 -10.95 -13.39
N PRO A 129 -19.83 -11.88 -14.33
CA PRO A 129 -19.00 -11.60 -15.51
C PRO A 129 -19.44 -10.25 -16.00
N VAL A 130 -18.51 -9.28 -15.99
CA VAL A 130 -18.80 -7.90 -16.28
C VAL A 130 -19.56 -7.94 -17.58
N VAL A 131 -20.89 -7.79 -17.51
CA VAL A 131 -21.68 -7.43 -18.66
C VAL A 131 -21.02 -6.13 -19.03
N ALA A 132 -20.24 -6.16 -20.12
CA ALA A 132 -19.51 -5.02 -20.62
C ALA A 132 -20.43 -3.83 -20.44
N PRO A 133 -20.04 -2.79 -19.66
CA PRO A 133 -20.96 -1.75 -19.29
C PRO A 133 -21.59 -1.26 -20.58
N VAL A 134 -22.90 -1.48 -20.70
CA VAL A 134 -23.73 -0.92 -21.75
C VAL A 134 -23.30 0.53 -21.80
N ALA A 135 -22.75 0.93 -22.95
CA ALA A 135 -22.10 2.21 -23.15
C ALA A 135 -22.90 3.31 -22.46
N VAL A 136 -22.45 3.70 -21.27
CA VAL A 136 -23.03 4.82 -20.54
C VAL A 136 -22.55 6.02 -21.30
N THR A 137 -23.47 6.63 -22.03
CA THR A 137 -23.31 7.91 -22.71
C THR A 137 -22.54 8.87 -21.79
N PRO A 138 -21.45 9.53 -22.25
CA PRO A 138 -20.60 10.34 -21.40
C PRO A 138 -21.36 11.59 -20.96
N GLY A 139 -21.63 11.71 -19.66
CA GLY A 139 -22.31 12.86 -19.08
C GLY A 139 -22.04 12.97 -17.58
N THR A 140 -21.16 13.92 -17.23
CA THR A 140 -21.03 14.58 -15.93
C THR A 140 -20.72 13.71 -14.70
N GLY A 141 -19.43 13.58 -14.36
CA GLY A 141 -19.02 13.10 -13.02
C GLY A 141 -17.64 12.44 -12.88
N GLU A 142 -16.77 12.46 -13.89
CA GLU A 142 -15.48 11.79 -13.76
C GLU A 142 -14.59 12.50 -12.72
N THR A 143 -14.20 11.77 -11.68
CA THR A 143 -13.31 12.29 -10.62
C THR A 143 -11.99 12.77 -11.22
N PRO A 144 -11.47 13.94 -10.79
CA PRO A 144 -10.21 14.44 -11.28
C PRO A 144 -9.10 13.42 -10.98
N HIS A 145 -8.26 13.16 -11.96
CA HIS A 145 -7.15 12.22 -11.83
C HIS A 145 -5.94 12.72 -12.63
N LEU A 146 -4.76 12.17 -12.31
CA LEU A 146 -3.59 12.34 -13.16
C LEU A 146 -3.50 11.22 -14.21
N THR A 147 -2.81 11.50 -15.29
CA THR A 147 -2.27 10.49 -16.22
C THR A 147 -0.79 10.77 -16.42
N TYR A 148 -0.02 9.71 -16.71
CA TYR A 148 1.43 9.79 -16.90
C TYR A 148 1.81 9.25 -18.27
N ASP A 149 2.52 10.05 -19.04
CA ASP A 149 3.15 9.64 -20.29
C ASP A 149 4.56 9.15 -20.00
N TRP A 150 4.78 7.84 -20.14
CA TRP A 150 6.05 7.18 -19.85
C TRP A 150 7.13 7.44 -20.88
N LEU A 151 6.75 7.75 -22.13
CA LEU A 151 7.69 7.99 -23.21
C LEU A 151 8.22 9.43 -23.15
N GLN A 152 7.32 10.39 -22.94
CA GLN A 152 7.69 11.81 -22.81
C GLN A 152 8.01 12.22 -21.38
N MET A 153 7.80 11.34 -20.40
CA MET A 153 7.93 11.61 -18.96
C MET A 153 7.08 12.82 -18.52
N LYS A 154 5.86 12.94 -19.05
CA LYS A 154 4.96 14.08 -18.78
C LYS A 154 3.79 13.69 -17.90
N VAL A 155 3.37 14.64 -17.06
CA VAL A 155 2.24 14.48 -16.15
C VAL A 155 1.11 15.35 -16.67
N TYR A 156 -0.10 14.78 -16.75
CA TYR A 156 -1.29 15.51 -17.14
C TYR A 156 -2.37 15.38 -16.08
N ARG A 157 -3.06 16.49 -15.79
CA ARG A 157 -4.29 16.49 -15.01
C ARG A 157 -5.48 16.36 -15.95
N VAL A 158 -6.38 15.44 -15.64
CA VAL A 158 -7.62 15.20 -16.39
C VAL A 158 -8.80 15.52 -15.49
N GLU A 159 -9.65 16.45 -15.91
CA GLU A 159 -10.86 16.83 -15.18
C GLU A 159 -11.90 17.36 -16.17
N GLY A 160 -13.15 16.88 -16.09
CA GLY A 160 -14.21 17.31 -16.99
C GLY A 160 -13.90 17.07 -18.47
N GLY A 161 -13.15 16.02 -18.78
CA GLY A 161 -12.69 15.71 -20.15
C GLY A 161 -11.54 16.59 -20.67
N VAL A 162 -11.08 17.58 -19.90
CA VAL A 162 -9.95 18.43 -20.28
C VAL A 162 -8.66 17.82 -19.75
N LYS A 163 -7.69 17.59 -20.64
CA LYS A 163 -6.33 17.13 -20.32
C LYS A 163 -5.36 18.32 -20.36
N GLN A 164 -4.77 18.65 -19.21
CA GLN A 164 -3.83 19.76 -19.05
C GLN A 164 -2.45 19.24 -18.63
N GLU A 165 -1.39 19.65 -19.33
CA GLU A 165 -0.01 19.32 -18.94
C GLU A 165 0.38 20.07 -17.66
N ILE A 166 0.97 19.36 -16.70
CA ILE A 166 1.54 19.93 -15.48
C ILE A 166 3.01 20.24 -15.71
N THR A 167 3.38 21.51 -15.63
CA THR A 167 4.75 22.00 -15.86
C THR A 167 5.41 22.54 -14.59
N GLY A 168 6.76 22.58 -14.61
CA GLY A 168 7.60 23.14 -13.54
C GLY A 168 7.64 22.30 -12.25
N LEU A 169 7.47 20.98 -12.36
CA LEU A 169 7.78 20.05 -11.29
C LEU A 169 9.30 20.01 -11.06
N SER A 170 9.72 20.05 -9.79
CA SER A 170 11.13 19.79 -9.45
C SER A 170 11.48 18.32 -9.74
N PRO A 171 12.78 17.95 -9.87
CA PRO A 171 13.19 16.56 -10.06
C PRO A 171 12.65 15.61 -8.99
N LEU A 172 12.63 16.03 -7.71
CA LEU A 172 12.07 15.22 -6.61
C LEU A 172 10.54 15.12 -6.68
N SER A 173 9.84 16.21 -7.03
CA SER A 173 8.38 16.20 -7.22
C SER A 173 7.97 15.27 -8.35
N HIS A 174 8.72 15.29 -9.45
CA HIS A 174 8.47 14.41 -10.59
C HIS A 174 8.79 12.95 -10.27
N ARG A 175 9.91 12.70 -9.57
CA ARG A 175 10.26 11.36 -9.06
C ARG A 175 9.16 10.78 -8.17
N LEU A 176 8.60 11.57 -7.26
CA LEU A 176 7.48 11.15 -6.41
C LEU A 176 6.26 10.72 -7.23
N ILE A 177 5.81 11.57 -8.16
CA ILE A 177 4.65 11.27 -9.02
C ILE A 177 4.90 10.01 -9.84
N ARG A 178 6.08 9.90 -10.47
CA ARG A 178 6.45 8.75 -11.29
C ARG A 178 6.46 7.45 -10.48
N TYR A 179 6.99 7.49 -9.26
CA TYR A 179 7.01 6.32 -8.39
C TYR A 179 5.59 5.86 -8.02
N LEU A 180 4.74 6.79 -7.58
CA LEU A 180 3.34 6.49 -7.25
C LEU A 180 2.53 6.02 -8.48
N ALA A 181 2.82 6.57 -9.66
CA ALA A 181 2.26 6.13 -10.94
C ALA A 181 2.65 4.68 -11.26
N GLU A 182 3.93 4.34 -11.06
CA GLU A 182 4.43 2.98 -11.32
C GLU A 182 3.79 1.97 -10.38
N LEU A 183 3.68 2.29 -9.10
CA LEU A 183 3.02 1.43 -8.12
C LEU A 183 1.55 1.20 -8.48
N SER A 184 0.84 2.25 -8.88
CA SER A 184 -0.54 2.14 -9.33
C SER A 184 -0.64 1.27 -10.60
N ARG A 185 0.30 1.40 -11.54
CA ARG A 185 0.37 0.58 -12.76
C ARG A 185 0.57 -0.92 -12.43
N ILE A 186 1.49 -1.23 -11.52
CA ILE A 186 1.74 -2.60 -11.06
C ILE A 186 0.53 -3.14 -10.28
N ASN A 187 -0.21 -2.27 -9.58
CA ASN A 187 -1.43 -2.60 -8.85
C ASN A 187 -2.69 -2.53 -9.73
N ASN A 188 -2.62 -3.00 -10.98
CA ASN A 188 -3.74 -3.04 -11.94
C ASN A 188 -4.44 -1.69 -12.19
N GLY A 189 -3.72 -0.58 -12.05
CA GLY A 189 -4.23 0.77 -12.22
C GLY A 189 -4.88 1.38 -10.98
N SER A 190 -4.98 0.65 -9.86
CA SER A 190 -5.55 1.15 -8.62
C SER A 190 -4.53 1.99 -7.82
N PRO A 191 -4.88 3.21 -7.38
CA PRO A 191 -4.03 4.05 -6.54
C PRO A 191 -3.50 3.34 -5.30
N VAL A 192 -2.20 3.44 -5.09
CA VAL A 192 -1.48 2.79 -3.99
C VAL A 192 -1.10 3.82 -2.93
N ALA A 193 -1.49 3.63 -1.67
CA ALA A 193 -0.96 4.44 -0.58
C ALA A 193 0.44 3.97 -0.20
N CYS A 194 1.38 4.89 -0.06
CA CYS A 194 2.76 4.61 0.30
C CYS A 194 3.07 5.22 1.65
N THR A 195 3.93 4.55 2.42
CA THR A 195 4.29 5.05 3.75
C THR A 195 5.24 6.24 3.69
N HIS A 196 5.30 7.01 4.78
CA HIS A 196 6.29 8.08 4.92
C HIS A 196 7.72 7.55 4.74
N THR A 197 8.06 6.45 5.41
CA THR A 197 9.38 5.81 5.34
C THR A 197 9.72 5.34 3.91
N GLU A 198 8.80 4.65 3.25
CA GLU A 198 8.97 4.19 1.86
C GLU A 198 9.25 5.37 0.92
N LEU A 199 8.48 6.45 1.04
CA LEU A 199 8.66 7.63 0.20
C LEU A 199 9.95 8.40 0.52
N ILE A 200 10.36 8.46 1.78
CA ILE A 200 11.65 9.05 2.18
C ILE A 200 12.79 8.25 1.56
N HIS A 201 12.78 6.92 1.70
CA HIS A 201 13.81 6.05 1.13
C HIS A 201 13.85 6.13 -0.39
N MET A 202 12.70 6.18 -1.06
CA MET A 202 12.64 6.32 -2.51
C MET A 202 13.20 7.67 -2.99
N LEU A 203 12.94 8.74 -2.26
CA LEU A 203 13.38 10.09 -2.65
C LEU A 203 14.87 10.32 -2.38
N TRP A 204 15.39 9.84 -1.25
CA TRP A 204 16.71 10.21 -0.74
C TRP A 204 17.65 9.04 -0.44
N GLY A 205 17.24 7.79 -0.68
CA GLY A 205 18.00 6.59 -0.29
C GLY A 205 17.78 6.24 1.19
N ARG A 206 18.41 5.15 1.65
CA ARG A 206 18.34 4.74 3.06
C ARG A 206 19.23 5.64 3.95
N PRO A 207 18.99 5.69 5.27
CA PRO A 207 19.75 6.53 6.19
C PRO A 207 21.28 6.41 6.07
N GLU A 208 21.79 5.23 5.73
CA GLU A 208 23.22 4.94 5.59
C GLU A 208 23.83 5.55 4.32
N GLU A 209 23.00 5.88 3.33
CA GLU A 209 23.39 6.48 2.05
C GLU A 209 23.34 8.02 2.10
N TRP A 210 22.81 8.59 3.19
CA TRP A 210 22.65 10.03 3.31
C TRP A 210 23.99 10.73 3.56
N PRO A 211 24.14 11.99 3.11
CA PRO A 211 25.29 12.80 3.48
C PRO A 211 25.42 12.89 5.01
N PRO A 212 26.63 12.80 5.60
CA PRO A 212 26.80 12.79 7.06
C PRO A 212 26.19 13.98 7.81
N SER A 213 26.03 15.11 7.13
CA SER A 213 25.47 16.35 7.68
C SER A 213 23.95 16.51 7.47
N ARG A 214 23.26 15.48 6.97
CA ARG A 214 21.86 15.60 6.56
C ARG A 214 21.03 14.38 6.92
N SER A 215 19.94 14.62 7.62
CA SER A 215 18.85 13.67 7.79
C SER A 215 17.64 14.08 6.95
N TYR A 216 16.87 13.10 6.50
CA TYR A 216 15.60 13.32 5.83
C TYR A 216 14.47 12.71 6.65
N ASP A 217 13.43 13.51 6.92
CA ASP A 217 12.31 13.12 7.76
C ASP A 217 10.96 13.43 7.10
N GLU A 218 9.88 13.23 7.86
CA GLU A 218 8.52 13.53 7.40
C GLU A 218 8.28 15.01 7.07
N THR A 219 9.04 15.93 7.69
CA THR A 219 8.98 17.36 7.37
C THR A 219 9.55 17.61 5.98
N ASN A 220 10.68 16.98 5.65
CA ASN A 220 11.24 17.03 4.30
C ASN A 220 10.26 16.45 3.26
N LEU A 221 9.65 15.30 3.54
CA LEU A 221 8.64 14.69 2.66
C LEU A 221 7.43 15.62 2.49
N ARG A 222 6.92 16.21 3.58
CA ARG A 222 5.78 17.14 3.55
C ARG A 222 6.07 18.37 2.69
N ASN A 223 7.30 18.88 2.70
CA ASN A 223 7.70 20.00 1.84
C ASN A 223 7.64 19.61 0.35
N ILE A 224 8.09 18.41 -0.02
CA ILE A 224 7.97 17.90 -1.39
C ILE A 224 6.50 17.70 -1.79
N VAL A 225 5.69 17.09 -0.92
CA VAL A 225 4.25 16.89 -1.15
C VAL A 225 3.54 18.23 -1.32
N THR A 226 3.86 19.22 -0.48
CA THR A 226 3.28 20.57 -0.58
C THR A 226 3.66 21.22 -1.91
N ALA A 227 4.92 21.09 -2.34
CA ALA A 227 5.36 21.58 -3.64
C ALA A 227 4.63 20.89 -4.80
N VAL A 228 4.37 19.58 -4.71
CA VAL A 228 3.61 18.82 -5.70
C VAL A 228 2.15 19.28 -5.74
N ARG A 229 1.48 19.38 -4.59
CA ARG A 229 0.09 19.84 -4.49
C ARG A 229 -0.11 21.21 -5.11
N LYS A 230 0.81 22.15 -4.87
CA LYS A 230 0.81 23.48 -5.52
C LYS A 230 0.85 23.43 -7.05
N ARG A 231 1.29 22.33 -7.66
CA ARG A 231 1.35 22.16 -9.11
C ARG A 231 0.18 21.36 -9.67
N ILE A 232 -0.30 20.34 -8.96
CA ILE A 232 -1.29 19.40 -9.48
C ILE A 232 -2.72 19.70 -9.01
N GLU A 233 -2.90 20.29 -7.82
CA GLU A 233 -4.22 20.54 -7.25
C GLU A 233 -4.77 21.90 -7.70
N ARG A 234 -6.09 22.01 -7.85
CA ARG A 234 -6.75 23.32 -7.97
C ARG A 234 -6.68 24.10 -6.66
N ASP A 235 -6.96 23.42 -5.56
CA ASP A 235 -6.83 23.95 -4.20
C ASP A 235 -5.86 23.06 -3.41
N PRO A 236 -4.60 23.47 -3.25
CA PRO A 236 -3.61 22.72 -2.50
C PRO A 236 -3.94 22.49 -1.02
N ALA A 237 -4.84 23.30 -0.43
CA ALA A 237 -5.28 23.13 0.96
C ALA A 237 -6.33 22.02 1.10
N ASN A 238 -7.06 21.70 0.04
CA ASN A 238 -8.07 20.64 -0.03
C ASN A 238 -7.72 19.65 -1.15
N PRO A 239 -6.66 18.84 -0.96
CA PRO A 239 -6.10 18.01 -2.02
C PRO A 239 -7.04 16.87 -2.41
N LEU A 240 -7.31 16.73 -3.71
CA LEU A 240 -8.11 15.63 -4.27
C LEU A 240 -7.22 14.56 -4.91
N LEU A 241 -6.10 14.94 -5.53
CA LEU A 241 -5.24 14.06 -6.31
C LEU A 241 -4.16 13.39 -5.46
N LEU A 242 -3.40 14.15 -4.66
CA LEU A 242 -2.37 13.63 -3.77
C LEU A 242 -2.87 13.67 -2.33
N GLN A 243 -3.52 12.59 -1.92
CA GLN A 243 -4.24 12.47 -0.67
C GLN A 243 -3.30 12.07 0.47
N THR A 244 -3.60 12.56 1.68
CA THR A 244 -2.93 12.12 2.91
C THR A 244 -3.73 10.97 3.52
N GLU A 245 -3.08 9.82 3.67
CA GLU A 245 -3.64 8.64 4.31
C GLU A 245 -3.19 8.60 5.77
N ARG A 246 -4.14 8.79 6.69
CA ARG A 246 -3.84 8.97 8.12
C ARG A 246 -3.09 7.75 8.67
N ASN A 247 -1.96 8.01 9.34
CA ASN A 247 -1.05 7.02 9.92
C ASN A 247 -0.40 6.05 8.90
N ILE A 248 -0.42 6.40 7.61
CA ILE A 248 0.24 5.61 6.55
C ILE A 248 1.21 6.54 5.81
N GLY A 249 0.70 7.51 5.07
CA GLY A 249 1.51 8.38 4.22
C GLY A 249 0.67 9.05 3.15
N TYR A 250 1.00 8.80 1.88
CA TYR A 250 0.40 9.50 0.76
C TYR A 250 -0.05 8.56 -0.34
N ARG A 251 -1.17 8.88 -0.98
CA ARG A 251 -1.73 8.16 -2.12
C ARG A 251 -1.98 9.13 -3.27
N LEU A 252 -1.68 8.71 -4.50
CA LEU A 252 -1.91 9.52 -5.70
C LEU A 252 -3.02 8.93 -6.56
N LEU A 253 -4.08 9.69 -6.80
CA LEU A 253 -5.11 9.35 -7.77
C LEU A 253 -4.58 9.55 -9.20
N ILE A 254 -4.16 8.45 -9.79
CA ILE A 254 -3.59 8.39 -11.13
C ILE A 254 -4.20 7.23 -11.89
N LYS A 255 -4.65 7.49 -13.12
CA LYS A 255 -5.11 6.45 -14.04
C LYS A 255 -3.99 6.13 -15.01
N VAL A 256 -3.76 4.83 -15.22
CA VAL A 256 -2.95 4.38 -16.34
C VAL A 256 -3.72 4.71 -17.60
N ALA A 257 -3.12 5.47 -18.52
CA ALA A 257 -3.76 5.72 -19.80
C ALA A 257 -3.99 4.37 -20.49
N ALA A 258 -5.21 4.10 -20.95
CA ALA A 258 -5.45 2.99 -21.85
C ALA A 258 -4.64 3.28 -23.12
N THR A 259 -3.67 2.40 -23.40
CA THR A 259 -2.87 2.46 -24.63
C THR A 259 -3.75 2.27 -25.85
#